data_AF-A0A5B8RJ54-F1
#
_entry.id   AF-A0A5B8RJ54-F1
#
_cell.length_a   1.000
_cell.length_b   1.000
_cell.length_c   1.000
_cell.angle_alpha   90.00
_cell.angle_beta   90.00
_cell.angle_gamma   90.00
#
_symmetry.space_group_name_H-M   'P 1'
#
loop_
_entity.id
_entity.type
_entity.pdbx_description
1 polymer ?
#
loop_
_entity_poly.entity_id
_entity_poly.type
_entity_poly.pdbx_seq_one_letter_code
_entity_poly.pdbx_strand_id
1 'polypeptide(L)'
;MPAARRANLRHRPVGLGLMGFHDALYRLRLPYDSEAAVAFADESMEAISYYAIRASTDLAAERGRYASFEGSLWSRGVLPIDSQRLLAEARDGHLEVDTTERLDWVALRERVQQVGMRNSNCLAIAPTATIANITGISQGIEPTFQNLYVKSNLSGEFTVVNPYLVCDLKAHGLWDEVMVNDLKYFDGSVGPIDRVPDELKRLYATAFEVDPHRLVDAGSRRQKWLDQSQSLNLYMAEPSGPRLDALYRHAWTAGLKTTYYLRSRGATAVESTAAPVSAAGEEGADVCAIDDPECEACQ
;
A
#
# COMPACT_ATOMS: atom_id res chain seq x y z
N MET A 1 -10.68 26.07 -14.59
CA MET A 1 -12.03 25.99 -14.00
C MET A 1 -12.14 26.86 -12.74
N PRO A 2 -12.97 27.92 -12.72
CA PRO A 2 -13.08 28.85 -11.59
C PRO A 2 -13.50 28.22 -10.25
N ALA A 3 -14.32 27.16 -10.28
CA ALA A 3 -14.80 26.47 -9.09
C ALA A 3 -13.68 25.80 -8.28
N ALA A 4 -12.75 25.12 -8.96
CA ALA A 4 -11.61 24.45 -8.32
C ALA A 4 -10.70 25.45 -7.58
N ARG A 5 -10.38 26.59 -8.21
CA ARG A 5 -9.60 27.66 -7.57
C ARG A 5 -10.31 28.22 -6.34
N ARG A 6 -11.62 28.44 -6.43
CA ARG A 6 -12.43 28.93 -5.31
C ARG A 6 -12.40 27.98 -4.12
N ALA A 7 -12.58 26.68 -4.35
CA ALA A 7 -12.53 25.66 -3.31
C ALA A 7 -11.14 25.60 -2.64
N ASN A 8 -10.06 25.54 -3.44
CA ASN A 8 -8.70 25.45 -2.91
C ASN A 8 -8.29 26.70 -2.12
N LEU A 9 -8.69 27.89 -2.56
CA LEU A 9 -8.39 29.12 -1.80
C LEU A 9 -9.20 29.23 -0.51
N ARG A 10 -10.43 28.72 -0.49
CA ARG A 10 -11.32 28.76 0.68
C ARG A 10 -10.93 27.75 1.77
N HIS A 11 -10.59 26.53 1.36
CA HIS A 11 -10.40 25.39 2.27
C HIS A 11 -8.93 24.99 2.42
N ARG A 12 -8.11 25.21 1.39
CA ARG A 12 -6.69 24.82 1.36
C ARG A 12 -6.43 23.35 1.74
N PRO A 13 -7.21 22.38 1.24
CA PRO A 13 -6.96 20.98 1.57
C PRO A 13 -5.66 20.52 0.92
N VAL A 14 -4.90 19.70 1.63
CA VAL A 14 -3.74 18.96 1.12
C VAL A 14 -3.86 17.50 1.57
N GLY A 15 -3.13 16.60 0.90
CA GLY A 15 -3.11 15.18 1.23
C GLY A 15 -1.69 14.68 1.32
N LEU A 16 -1.11 14.71 2.52
CA LEU A 16 0.14 14.05 2.82
C LEU A 16 -0.15 12.56 3.08
N GLY A 17 0.44 11.70 2.26
CA GLY A 17 0.41 10.26 2.42
C GLY A 17 1.78 9.70 2.81
N LEU A 18 1.93 8.39 2.65
CA LEU A 18 3.19 7.69 2.82
C LEU A 18 3.37 6.64 1.71
N MET A 19 4.60 6.17 1.53
CA MET A 19 4.98 5.04 0.69
C MET A 19 6.18 4.31 1.31
N GLY A 20 6.50 3.11 0.83
CA GLY A 20 7.57 2.29 1.42
C GLY A 20 7.19 1.66 2.76
N PHE A 21 5.89 1.44 3.03
CA PHE A 21 5.47 0.85 4.31
C PHE A 21 6.01 -0.58 4.47
N HIS A 22 5.88 -1.44 3.44
CA HIS A 22 6.37 -2.81 3.50
C HIS A 22 7.91 -2.87 3.55
N ASP A 23 8.59 -1.97 2.83
CA ASP A 23 10.03 -1.78 2.95
C ASP A 23 10.47 -1.47 4.40
N ALA A 24 9.72 -0.61 5.10
CA ALA A 24 9.99 -0.33 6.51
C ALA A 24 9.79 -1.58 7.38
N LEU A 25 8.75 -2.38 7.11
CA LEU A 25 8.54 -3.65 7.80
C LEU A 25 9.68 -4.65 7.56
N TYR A 26 10.21 -4.76 6.34
CA TYR A 26 11.40 -5.59 6.06
C TYR A 26 12.60 -5.15 6.88
N ARG A 27 12.86 -3.84 6.96
CA ARG A 27 13.96 -3.28 7.75
C ARG A 27 13.79 -3.54 9.25
N LEU A 28 12.55 -3.55 9.73
CA LEU A 28 12.20 -3.81 11.13
C LEU A 28 12.03 -5.29 11.46
N ARG A 29 12.15 -6.19 10.46
CA ARG A 29 11.93 -7.64 10.61
C ARG A 29 10.51 -7.99 11.08
N LEU A 30 9.51 -7.25 10.58
CA LEU A 30 8.11 -7.45 10.94
C LEU A 30 7.35 -8.08 9.78
N PRO A 31 6.84 -9.33 9.91
CA PRO A 31 5.89 -9.87 8.95
C PRO A 31 4.65 -8.97 8.87
N TYR A 32 4.12 -8.75 7.66
CA TYR A 32 2.99 -7.85 7.46
C TYR A 32 1.75 -8.31 8.24
N ASP A 33 1.53 -9.61 8.34
CA ASP A 33 0.41 -10.24 9.02
C ASP A 33 0.56 -10.32 10.56
N SER A 34 1.57 -9.65 11.12
CA SER A 34 1.84 -9.65 12.57
C SER A 34 1.17 -8.49 13.31
N GLU A 35 0.84 -8.72 14.59
CA GLU A 35 0.38 -7.66 15.50
C GLU A 35 1.41 -6.52 15.62
N ALA A 36 2.70 -6.83 15.51
CA ALA A 36 3.77 -5.83 15.53
C ALA A 36 3.71 -4.90 14.30
N ALA A 37 3.35 -5.41 13.12
CA ALA A 37 3.14 -4.58 11.94
C ALA A 37 1.89 -3.70 12.07
N VAL A 38 0.82 -4.19 12.72
CA VAL A 38 -0.39 -3.41 13.06
C VAL A 38 -0.05 -2.30 14.06
N ALA A 39 0.75 -2.59 15.08
CA ALA A 39 1.25 -1.58 16.04
C ALA A 39 2.15 -0.55 15.35
N PHE A 40 3.04 -0.97 14.46
CA PHE A 40 3.86 -0.04 13.68
C PHE A 40 3.03 0.84 12.75
N ALA A 41 1.97 0.30 12.14
CA ALA A 41 1.02 1.09 11.35
C ALA A 41 0.35 2.19 12.18
N ASP A 42 0.03 1.91 13.44
CA ASP A 42 -0.49 2.88 14.40
C ASP A 42 0.55 3.97 14.69
N GLU A 43 1.71 3.57 15.21
CA GLU A 43 2.78 4.45 15.71
C GLU A 43 3.33 5.39 14.64
N SER A 44 3.60 4.83 13.45
CA SER A 44 4.13 5.61 12.34
C SER A 44 3.12 6.67 11.88
N MET A 45 1.82 6.33 11.82
CA MET A 45 0.79 7.25 11.36
C MET A 45 0.41 8.28 12.43
N GLU A 46 0.48 7.92 13.71
CA GLU A 46 0.35 8.86 14.83
C GLU A 46 1.40 9.97 14.72
N ALA A 47 2.67 9.59 14.53
CA ALA A 47 3.77 10.54 14.39
C ALA A 47 3.61 11.44 13.14
N ILE A 48 3.27 10.86 11.99
CA ILE A 48 3.02 11.63 10.75
C ILE A 48 1.88 12.62 10.97
N SER A 49 0.78 12.19 11.61
CA SER A 49 -0.40 13.02 11.84
C SER A 49 -0.10 14.18 12.78
N TYR A 50 0.54 13.90 13.91
CA TYR A 50 0.93 14.90 14.90
C TYR A 50 1.78 16.01 14.27
N TYR A 51 2.81 15.63 13.51
CA TYR A 51 3.70 16.61 12.89
C TYR A 51 3.06 17.34 11.69
N ALA A 52 2.18 16.69 10.92
CA ALA A 52 1.45 17.35 9.85
C ALA A 52 0.48 18.42 10.38
N ILE A 53 -0.26 18.10 11.45
CA ILE A 53 -1.18 19.03 12.11
C ILE A 53 -0.38 20.20 12.71
N ARG A 54 0.70 19.90 13.45
CA ARG A 54 1.60 20.94 13.99
C ARG A 54 2.13 21.88 12.91
N ALA A 55 2.60 21.34 11.78
CA ALA A 55 3.09 22.15 10.68
C ALA A 55 2.00 23.03 10.06
N SER A 56 0.77 22.53 9.94
CA SER A 56 -0.35 23.35 9.47
C SER A 56 -0.70 24.48 10.46
N THR A 57 -0.58 24.22 11.77
CA THR A 57 -0.73 25.25 12.80
C THR A 57 0.39 26.30 12.74
N ASP A 58 1.64 25.89 12.54
CA ASP A 58 2.77 26.81 12.39
C ASP A 58 2.59 27.72 11.17
N LEU A 59 2.12 27.16 10.05
CA LEU A 59 1.78 27.95 8.87
C LEU A 59 0.57 28.87 9.09
N ALA A 60 -0.35 28.53 9.99
CA ALA A 60 -1.45 29.41 10.37
C ALA A 60 -0.96 30.61 11.19
N ALA A 61 0.03 30.43 12.05
CA ALA A 61 0.69 31.53 12.76
C ALA A 61 1.39 32.50 11.80
N GLU A 62 2.10 31.97 10.79
CA GLU A 62 2.83 32.78 9.81
C GLU A 62 1.88 33.47 8.80
N ARG A 63 0.87 32.75 8.29
CA ARG A 63 0.12 33.16 7.08
C ARG A 63 -1.38 33.36 7.32
N GLY A 64 -1.84 33.21 8.56
CA GLY A 64 -3.25 33.17 8.92
C GLY A 64 -3.93 31.83 8.63
N ARG A 65 -5.09 31.63 9.24
CA ARG A 65 -5.94 30.43 9.10
C ARG A 65 -6.51 30.31 7.68
N TYR A 66 -6.98 29.12 7.28
CA TYR A 66 -7.79 29.03 6.05
C TYR A 66 -9.15 29.72 6.23
N ALA A 67 -9.75 30.20 5.14
CA ALA A 67 -10.88 31.12 5.18
C ALA A 67 -12.17 30.54 5.80
N SER A 68 -12.28 29.21 5.86
CA SER A 68 -13.45 28.50 6.41
C SER A 68 -13.12 27.74 7.69
N PHE A 69 -12.14 28.23 8.45
CA PHE A 69 -11.72 27.61 9.71
C PHE A 69 -12.78 27.69 10.80
N GLU A 70 -13.44 28.83 10.96
CA GLU A 70 -14.47 29.01 12.00
C GLU A 70 -15.66 28.06 11.76
N GLY A 71 -16.04 27.32 12.79
CA GLY A 71 -17.08 26.29 12.75
C GLY A 71 -16.59 24.89 12.32
N SER A 72 -15.33 24.75 11.89
CA SER A 72 -14.74 23.44 11.59
C SER A 72 -14.55 22.57 12.84
N LEU A 73 -14.25 21.28 12.65
CA LEU A 73 -13.83 20.40 13.74
C LEU A 73 -12.57 20.92 14.46
N TRP A 74 -11.60 21.45 13.69
CA TRP A 74 -10.38 22.06 14.24
C TRP A 74 -10.69 23.23 15.19
N SER A 75 -11.58 24.15 14.80
CA SER A 75 -11.98 25.27 15.65
C SER A 75 -12.67 24.84 16.95
N ARG A 76 -13.29 23.65 16.94
CA ARG A 76 -13.93 23.02 18.12
C ARG A 76 -12.98 22.14 18.93
N GLY A 77 -11.71 22.04 18.54
CA GLY A 77 -10.73 21.17 19.20
C GLY A 77 -10.96 19.68 18.97
N VAL A 78 -11.68 19.30 17.91
CA VAL A 78 -11.91 17.89 17.55
C VAL A 78 -10.89 17.48 16.49
N LEU A 79 -9.88 16.72 16.91
CA LEU A 79 -8.84 16.13 16.06
C LEU A 79 -9.31 14.79 15.45
N PRO A 80 -8.54 14.17 14.53
CA PRO A 80 -8.91 12.86 13.96
C PRO A 80 -9.18 11.79 15.03
N ILE A 81 -8.38 11.73 16.09
CA ILE A 81 -8.58 10.78 17.19
C ILE A 81 -9.89 11.04 17.95
N ASP A 82 -10.20 12.31 18.24
CA ASP A 82 -11.45 12.72 18.90
C ASP A 82 -12.69 12.39 18.04
N SER A 83 -12.53 12.42 16.70
CA SER A 83 -13.62 12.12 15.77
C SER A 83 -14.09 10.66 15.84
N GLN A 84 -13.26 9.75 16.38
CA GLN A 84 -13.66 8.36 16.60
C GLN A 84 -14.78 8.25 17.65
N ARG A 85 -14.79 9.12 18.67
CA ARG A 85 -15.90 9.18 19.64
C ARG A 85 -17.21 9.57 18.97
N LEU A 86 -17.18 10.59 18.11
CA LEU A 86 -18.36 11.02 17.34
C LEU A 86 -18.86 9.90 16.42
N LEU A 87 -17.94 9.11 15.86
CA LEU A 87 -18.27 7.94 15.05
C LEU A 87 -18.91 6.84 15.90
N ALA A 88 -18.39 6.57 17.10
CA ALA A 88 -18.93 5.58 18.02
C ALA A 88 -20.37 5.92 18.43
N GLU A 89 -20.61 7.20 18.78
CA GLU A 89 -21.94 7.72 19.10
C GLU A 89 -22.92 7.56 17.94
N ALA A 90 -22.47 7.83 16.70
CA ALA A 90 -23.31 7.72 15.51
C ALA A 90 -23.59 6.27 15.09
N ARG A 91 -22.77 5.30 15.52
CA ARG A 91 -22.85 3.89 15.11
C ARG A 91 -23.43 2.96 16.19
N ASP A 92 -23.83 3.49 17.34
CA ASP A 92 -24.57 2.77 18.38
C ASP A 92 -23.95 1.41 18.74
N GLY A 93 -22.66 1.42 19.10
CA GLY A 93 -21.93 0.21 19.50
C GLY A 93 -21.33 -0.62 18.35
N HIS A 94 -21.55 -0.23 17.09
CA HIS A 94 -20.94 -0.90 15.93
C HIS A 94 -19.63 -0.23 15.48
N LEU A 95 -18.70 -0.04 16.43
CA LEU A 95 -17.36 0.47 16.17
C LEU A 95 -16.32 -0.23 17.06
N GLU A 96 -15.34 -0.87 16.44
CA GLU A 96 -14.23 -1.58 17.08
C GLU A 96 -12.92 -0.94 16.66
N VAL A 97 -12.57 0.16 17.32
CA VAL A 97 -11.36 0.95 17.02
C VAL A 97 -10.54 1.10 18.30
N ASP A 98 -9.23 0.85 18.18
CA ASP A 98 -8.28 1.18 19.24
C ASP A 98 -8.12 2.69 19.36
N THR A 99 -8.12 3.20 20.59
CA THR A 99 -7.98 4.63 20.90
C THR A 99 -6.67 4.93 21.62
N THR A 100 -5.64 4.08 21.45
CA THR A 100 -4.33 4.30 22.07
C THR A 100 -3.67 5.55 21.48
N GLU A 101 -3.14 6.39 22.36
CA GLU A 101 -2.40 7.63 22.07
C GLU A 101 -1.03 7.56 22.77
N ARG A 102 0.03 8.03 22.10
CA ARG A 102 1.41 8.04 22.61
C ARG A 102 2.04 9.44 22.62
N LEU A 103 1.54 10.37 21.82
CA LEU A 103 2.03 11.75 21.75
C LEU A 103 1.16 12.72 22.56
N ASP A 104 1.68 13.94 22.82
CA ASP A 104 0.97 14.97 23.58
C ASP A 104 -0.10 15.69 22.74
N TRP A 105 -1.20 14.99 22.50
CA TRP A 105 -2.35 15.50 21.75
C TRP A 105 -3.08 16.62 22.48
N VAL A 106 -2.94 16.73 23.80
CA VAL A 106 -3.52 17.81 24.60
C VAL A 106 -2.88 19.14 24.21
N ALA A 107 -1.56 19.24 24.26
CA ALA A 107 -0.84 20.46 23.88
C ALA A 107 -1.09 20.84 22.41
N LEU A 108 -1.14 19.86 21.51
CA LEU A 108 -1.41 20.13 20.10
C LEU A 108 -2.84 20.63 19.88
N ARG A 109 -3.84 20.05 20.56
CA ARG A 109 -5.25 20.49 20.48
C ARG A 109 -5.41 21.93 20.95
N GLU A 110 -4.81 22.30 22.07
CA GLU A 110 -4.84 23.67 22.59
C GLU A 110 -4.21 24.64 21.59
N ARG A 111 -3.05 24.27 21.02
CA ARG A 111 -2.38 25.08 19.99
C ARG A 111 -3.25 25.27 18.76
N VAL A 112 -3.92 24.21 18.28
CA VAL A 112 -4.84 24.26 17.14
C VAL A 112 -6.02 25.21 17.42
N GLN A 113 -6.57 25.22 18.62
CA GLN A 113 -7.67 26.13 18.97
C GLN A 113 -7.22 27.60 19.08
N GLN A 114 -6.05 27.84 19.67
CA GLN A 114 -5.51 29.19 19.85
C GLN A 114 -5.03 29.81 18.53
N VAL A 115 -4.20 29.09 17.79
CA VAL A 115 -3.55 29.60 16.57
C VAL A 115 -4.41 29.34 15.33
N GLY A 116 -5.05 28.18 15.26
CA GLY A 116 -5.80 27.70 14.10
C GLY A 116 -4.99 26.80 13.16
N MET A 117 -5.59 26.48 12.02
CA MET A 117 -5.00 25.61 10.99
C MET A 117 -4.88 26.35 9.67
N ARG A 118 -3.83 26.05 8.89
CA ARG A 118 -3.65 26.60 7.54
C ARG A 118 -4.41 25.80 6.47
N ASN A 119 -4.69 24.53 6.74
CA ASN A 119 -5.29 23.58 5.82
C ASN A 119 -6.54 22.96 6.46
N SER A 120 -7.62 22.81 5.70
CA SER A 120 -8.84 22.13 6.20
C SER A 120 -8.64 20.63 6.41
N ASN A 121 -7.77 20.03 5.60
CA ASN A 121 -7.37 18.63 5.63
C ASN A 121 -5.89 18.55 5.30
N CYS A 122 -5.19 17.60 5.91
CA CYS A 122 -3.74 17.45 5.82
C CYS A 122 -3.32 16.06 5.35
N LEU A 123 -4.11 15.00 5.62
CA LEU A 123 -3.61 13.63 5.60
C LEU A 123 -4.50 12.73 4.74
N ALA A 124 -3.91 12.14 3.70
CA ALA A 124 -4.56 11.18 2.83
C ALA A 124 -3.52 10.24 2.21
N ILE A 125 -3.71 8.93 2.37
CA ILE A 125 -2.82 7.94 1.77
C ILE A 125 -3.35 7.58 0.39
N ALA A 126 -2.80 8.23 -0.63
CA ALA A 126 -3.13 7.98 -2.03
C ALA A 126 -2.24 6.86 -2.64
N PRO A 127 -2.63 6.27 -3.78
CA PRO A 127 -1.76 5.36 -4.52
C PRO A 127 -0.48 6.09 -4.99
N THR A 128 0.66 5.43 -4.85
CA THR A 128 1.97 6.02 -5.13
C THR A 128 2.75 5.31 -6.24
N ALA A 129 2.08 4.51 -7.07
CA ALA A 129 2.69 3.65 -8.09
C ALA A 129 3.86 4.29 -8.86
N THR A 130 3.66 5.48 -9.44
CA THR A 130 4.71 6.16 -10.21
C THR A 130 5.87 6.65 -9.34
N ILE A 131 5.59 7.31 -8.21
CA ILE A 131 6.63 7.91 -7.36
C ILE A 131 7.38 6.86 -6.52
N ALA A 132 6.73 5.76 -6.19
CA ALA A 132 7.34 4.59 -5.55
C ALA A 132 8.31 3.89 -6.52
N ASN A 133 7.93 3.75 -7.80
CA ASN A 133 8.83 3.23 -8.83
C ASN A 133 10.05 4.16 -9.06
N ILE A 134 9.87 5.48 -9.02
CA ILE A 134 10.97 6.44 -9.15
C ILE A 134 11.95 6.33 -7.97
N THR A 135 11.43 6.16 -6.75
CA THR A 135 12.22 6.10 -5.52
C THR A 135 12.72 4.69 -5.17
N GLY A 136 12.22 3.66 -5.86
CA GLY A 136 12.65 2.27 -5.71
C GLY A 136 12.17 1.60 -4.42
N ILE A 137 11.01 2.00 -3.89
CA ILE A 137 10.42 1.46 -2.65
C ILE A 137 8.98 0.94 -2.87
N SER A 138 8.42 0.19 -1.91
CA SER A 138 7.05 -0.32 -2.02
C SER A 138 5.99 0.79 -2.18
N GLN A 139 4.88 0.43 -2.83
CA GLN A 139 3.78 1.36 -3.09
C GLN A 139 2.95 1.56 -1.82
N GLY A 140 2.83 2.80 -1.37
CA GLY A 140 1.86 3.21 -0.35
C GLY A 140 1.97 2.38 0.94
N ILE A 141 0.82 1.83 1.31
CA ILE A 141 0.60 0.89 2.41
C ILE A 141 0.32 -0.52 1.90
N GLU A 142 0.80 -0.86 0.70
CA GLU A 142 0.50 -2.15 0.08
C GLU A 142 1.55 -3.20 0.49
N PRO A 143 1.12 -4.45 0.76
CA PRO A 143 2.04 -5.57 0.78
C PRO A 143 2.66 -5.77 -0.62
N THR A 144 3.81 -6.43 -0.66
CA THR A 144 4.53 -6.70 -1.91
C THR A 144 3.68 -7.66 -2.73
N PHE A 145 3.31 -7.25 -3.94
CA PHE A 145 2.43 -8.06 -4.78
C PHE A 145 3.07 -9.40 -5.16
N GLN A 146 4.34 -9.37 -5.58
CA GLN A 146 5.17 -10.53 -5.90
C GLN A 146 6.63 -10.19 -5.56
N ASN A 147 7.40 -11.12 -4.99
CA ASN A 147 8.83 -10.89 -4.74
C ASN A 147 9.68 -11.03 -6.01
N LEU A 148 9.11 -11.53 -7.10
CA LEU A 148 9.74 -11.64 -8.41
C LEU A 148 8.69 -11.29 -9.46
N TYR A 149 9.01 -10.36 -10.36
CA TYR A 149 8.17 -10.04 -11.51
C TYR A 149 9.01 -9.75 -12.76
N VAL A 150 8.45 -10.04 -13.92
CA VAL A 150 9.09 -9.76 -15.21
C VAL A 150 8.63 -8.40 -15.72
N LYS A 151 9.59 -7.55 -16.07
CA LYS A 151 9.35 -6.27 -16.72
C LYS A 151 9.86 -6.35 -18.15
N SER A 152 8.95 -6.32 -19.11
CA SER A 152 9.29 -6.27 -20.54
C SER A 152 9.43 -4.80 -20.97
N ASN A 153 10.51 -4.47 -21.68
CA ASN A 153 10.72 -3.17 -22.32
C ASN A 153 11.25 -3.37 -23.75
N LEU A 154 11.54 -2.28 -24.47
CA LEU A 154 12.03 -2.32 -25.85
C LEU A 154 13.35 -3.12 -26.02
N SER A 155 14.08 -3.38 -24.94
CA SER A 155 15.37 -4.09 -24.92
C SER A 155 15.27 -5.53 -24.41
N GLY A 156 14.05 -6.04 -24.18
CA GLY A 156 13.80 -7.42 -23.74
C GLY A 156 13.11 -7.52 -22.38
N GLU A 157 13.14 -8.72 -21.81
CA GLU A 157 12.50 -9.04 -20.53
C GLU A 157 13.53 -9.05 -19.39
N PHE A 158 13.23 -8.30 -18.34
CA PHE A 158 14.09 -8.20 -17.16
C PHE A 158 13.35 -8.73 -15.94
N THR A 159 13.90 -9.76 -15.30
CA THR A 159 13.40 -10.23 -14.01
C THR A 159 13.83 -9.26 -12.91
N VAL A 160 12.86 -8.66 -12.23
CA VAL A 160 13.08 -7.81 -11.06
C VAL A 160 12.72 -8.62 -9.82
N VAL A 161 13.66 -8.68 -8.86
CA VAL A 161 13.50 -9.42 -7.60
C VAL A 161 13.50 -8.42 -6.44
N ASN A 162 12.72 -8.70 -5.40
CA ASN A 162 12.71 -7.97 -4.15
C ASN A 162 14.13 -7.92 -3.55
N PRO A 163 14.78 -6.74 -3.48
CA PRO A 163 16.17 -6.63 -3.05
C PRO A 163 16.38 -7.06 -1.59
N TYR A 164 15.37 -6.88 -0.73
CA TYR A 164 15.42 -7.32 0.67
C TYR A 164 15.52 -8.84 0.76
N LEU A 165 14.67 -9.55 0.00
CA LEU A 165 14.67 -11.01 -0.07
C LEU A 165 16.03 -11.54 -0.56
N VAL A 166 16.58 -10.97 -1.64
CA VAL A 166 17.88 -11.39 -2.17
C VAL A 166 18.98 -11.21 -1.11
N CYS A 167 18.99 -10.08 -0.41
CA CYS A 167 19.96 -9.83 0.66
C CYS A 167 19.88 -10.89 1.77
N ASP A 168 18.68 -11.23 2.22
CA ASP A 168 18.48 -12.24 3.27
C ASP A 168 18.82 -13.65 2.81
N LEU A 169 18.42 -14.04 1.60
CA LEU A 169 18.76 -15.33 1.02
C LEU A 169 20.28 -15.47 0.88
N LYS A 170 20.99 -14.41 0.47
CA LYS A 170 22.46 -14.38 0.45
C LYS A 170 23.06 -14.55 1.85
N ALA A 171 22.53 -13.85 2.85
CA ALA A 171 22.99 -13.96 4.23
C ALA A 171 22.82 -15.38 4.80
N HIS A 172 21.80 -16.12 4.34
CA HIS A 172 21.55 -17.51 4.70
C HIS A 172 22.27 -18.53 3.81
N GLY A 173 23.06 -18.09 2.82
CA GLY A 173 23.70 -19.00 1.86
C GLY A 173 22.71 -19.73 0.94
N LEU A 174 21.50 -19.20 0.78
CA LEU A 174 20.40 -19.79 -0.02
C LEU A 174 20.26 -19.16 -1.41
N TRP A 175 21.07 -18.15 -1.74
CA TRP A 175 21.01 -17.48 -3.03
C TRP A 175 21.89 -18.19 -4.07
N ASP A 176 21.29 -19.13 -4.80
CA ASP A 176 21.91 -19.90 -5.89
C ASP A 176 20.99 -19.95 -7.13
N GLU A 177 21.46 -20.56 -8.22
CA GLU A 177 20.67 -20.70 -9.46
C GLU A 177 19.38 -21.50 -9.25
N VAL A 178 19.39 -22.46 -8.32
CA VAL A 178 18.21 -23.27 -8.00
C VAL A 178 17.15 -22.40 -7.34
N MET A 179 17.51 -21.55 -6.38
CA MET A 179 16.62 -20.59 -5.75
C MET A 179 16.02 -19.60 -6.74
N VAL A 180 16.81 -19.11 -7.70
CA VAL A 180 16.29 -18.22 -8.75
C VAL A 180 15.23 -18.93 -9.61
N ASN A 181 15.45 -20.21 -9.94
CA ASN A 181 14.49 -21.01 -10.69
C ASN A 181 13.24 -21.34 -9.87
N ASP A 182 13.40 -21.67 -8.59
CA ASP A 182 12.29 -21.92 -7.67
C ASP A 182 11.43 -20.65 -7.52
N LEU A 183 12.05 -19.48 -7.33
CA LEU A 183 11.33 -18.20 -7.28
C LEU A 183 10.58 -17.89 -8.58
N LYS A 184 11.11 -18.26 -9.75
CA LYS A 184 10.38 -18.11 -11.02
C LYS A 184 9.21 -19.09 -11.09
N TYR A 185 9.42 -20.35 -10.71
CA TYR A 185 8.41 -21.40 -10.75
C TYR A 185 7.22 -21.09 -9.83
N PHE A 186 7.48 -20.48 -8.66
CA PHE A 186 6.45 -20.10 -7.69
C PHE A 186 6.00 -18.62 -7.81
N ASP A 187 6.22 -17.95 -8.94
CA ASP A 187 5.82 -16.56 -9.18
C ASP A 187 6.27 -15.57 -8.08
N GLY A 188 7.45 -15.79 -7.52
CA GLY A 188 8.03 -15.00 -6.44
C GLY A 188 7.50 -15.33 -5.04
N SER A 189 6.66 -16.35 -4.87
CA SER A 189 6.33 -16.87 -3.55
C SER A 189 7.50 -17.71 -3.01
N VAL A 190 7.85 -17.46 -1.74
CA VAL A 190 8.84 -18.25 -1.00
C VAL A 190 8.19 -19.32 -0.12
N GLY A 191 6.87 -19.26 0.10
CA GLY A 191 6.15 -20.17 0.99
C GLY A 191 6.33 -21.66 0.65
N PRO A 192 6.17 -22.06 -0.63
CA PRO A 192 6.35 -23.44 -1.07
C PRO A 192 7.80 -23.95 -1.08
N ILE A 193 8.81 -23.09 -0.89
CA ILE A 193 10.21 -23.48 -1.04
C ILE A 193 10.74 -24.04 0.28
N ASP A 194 10.94 -25.35 0.36
CA ASP A 194 11.30 -26.07 1.61
C ASP A 194 12.60 -25.57 2.27
N ARG A 195 13.60 -25.19 1.47
CA ARG A 195 14.90 -24.72 1.99
C ARG A 195 14.84 -23.32 2.63
N VAL A 196 13.76 -22.58 2.43
CA VAL A 196 13.59 -21.23 3.01
C VAL A 196 13.09 -21.36 4.46
N PRO A 197 13.75 -20.76 5.46
CA PRO A 197 13.28 -20.77 6.83
C PRO A 197 11.90 -20.13 6.98
N ASP A 198 11.07 -20.66 7.90
CA ASP A 198 9.70 -20.16 8.14
C ASP A 198 9.64 -18.67 8.49
N GLU A 199 10.67 -18.14 9.17
CA GLU A 199 10.78 -16.71 9.45
C GLU A 199 10.80 -15.88 8.17
N LEU A 200 11.62 -16.28 7.18
CA LEU A 200 11.69 -15.58 5.89
C LEU A 200 10.42 -15.80 5.08
N LYS A 201 9.79 -16.98 5.17
CA LYS A 201 8.49 -17.23 4.52
C LYS A 201 7.42 -16.26 5.01
N ARG A 202 7.34 -16.03 6.32
CA ARG A 202 6.41 -15.05 6.91
C ARG A 202 6.79 -13.61 6.56
N LEU A 203 8.08 -13.28 6.66
CA LEU A 203 8.55 -11.92 6.39
C LEU A 203 8.29 -11.50 4.94
N TYR A 204 8.48 -12.41 3.99
CA TYR A 204 8.31 -12.17 2.55
C TYR A 204 6.99 -12.69 1.97
N ALA A 205 5.98 -12.88 2.82
CA ALA A 205 4.64 -13.19 2.37
C ALA A 205 4.13 -12.12 1.40
N THR A 206 3.68 -12.57 0.24
CA THR A 206 3.13 -11.70 -0.80
C THR A 206 1.71 -11.26 -0.48
N ALA A 207 1.19 -10.30 -1.24
CA ALA A 207 -0.13 -9.71 -1.01
C ALA A 207 -1.28 -10.73 -0.91
N PHE A 208 -1.19 -11.87 -1.62
CA PHE A 208 -2.21 -12.93 -1.57
C PHE A 208 -1.99 -13.97 -0.46
N GLU A 209 -0.86 -13.92 0.22
CA GLU A 209 -0.49 -14.81 1.33
C GLU A 209 -0.70 -14.13 2.69
N VAL A 210 -0.73 -12.80 2.73
CA VAL A 210 -1.09 -12.01 3.90
C VAL A 210 -2.60 -12.10 4.17
N ASP A 211 -2.99 -12.32 5.43
CA ASP A 211 -4.40 -12.31 5.83
C ASP A 211 -5.03 -10.92 5.58
N PRO A 212 -6.09 -10.81 4.77
CA PRO A 212 -6.74 -9.53 4.50
C PRO A 212 -7.35 -8.87 5.74
N HIS A 213 -7.69 -9.61 6.80
CA HIS A 213 -8.14 -8.99 8.05
C HIS A 213 -7.03 -8.18 8.71
N ARG A 214 -5.77 -8.61 8.58
CA ARG A 214 -4.60 -7.86 9.08
C ARG A 214 -4.35 -6.57 8.31
N LEU A 215 -4.64 -6.57 7.00
CA LEU A 215 -4.64 -5.33 6.21
C LEU A 215 -5.70 -4.35 6.70
N VAL A 216 -6.89 -4.85 7.05
CA VAL A 216 -7.98 -4.05 7.64
C VAL A 216 -7.59 -3.54 9.02
N ASP A 217 -7.01 -4.36 9.90
CA ASP A 217 -6.57 -3.96 11.23
C ASP A 217 -5.54 -2.83 11.16
N ALA A 218 -4.50 -3.00 10.35
CA ALA A 218 -3.49 -1.97 10.13
C ALA A 218 -4.10 -0.70 9.51
N GLY A 219 -5.07 -0.86 8.60
CA GLY A 219 -5.83 0.24 8.03
C GLY A 219 -6.62 1.02 9.07
N SER A 220 -7.32 0.32 9.97
CA SER A 220 -8.09 0.88 11.07
C SER A 220 -7.21 1.69 12.01
N ARG A 221 -6.05 1.13 12.41
CA ARG A 221 -5.06 1.81 13.25
C ARG A 221 -4.50 3.08 12.62
N ARG A 222 -4.33 3.13 11.30
CA ARG A 222 -3.97 4.37 10.59
C ARG A 222 -5.13 5.35 10.51
N GLN A 223 -6.36 4.85 10.28
CA GLN A 223 -7.53 5.67 9.97
C GLN A 223 -7.91 6.63 11.10
N LYS A 224 -7.67 6.26 12.37
CA LYS A 224 -7.90 7.14 13.52
C LYS A 224 -7.06 8.43 13.50
N TRP A 225 -5.94 8.43 12.78
CA TRP A 225 -5.06 9.59 12.64
C TRP A 225 -5.26 10.39 11.36
N LEU A 226 -6.02 9.86 10.39
CA LEU A 226 -6.26 10.46 9.08
C LEU A 226 -7.52 11.33 9.08
N ASP A 227 -7.38 12.61 8.70
CA ASP A 227 -8.52 13.51 8.53
C ASP A 227 -9.29 13.28 7.22
N GLN A 228 -8.68 12.67 6.21
CA GLN A 228 -9.35 12.13 5.01
C GLN A 228 -9.42 10.60 5.10
N SER A 229 -8.86 9.87 4.12
CA SER A 229 -8.93 8.41 4.03
C SER A 229 -7.64 7.82 3.47
N GLN A 230 -7.65 6.52 3.24
CA GLN A 230 -6.57 5.76 2.62
C GLN A 230 -7.10 4.87 1.48
N SER A 231 -6.34 4.78 0.39
CA SER A 231 -6.58 3.81 -0.66
C SER A 231 -6.10 2.43 -0.20
N LEU A 232 -6.99 1.65 0.41
CA LEU A 232 -6.70 0.30 0.92
C LEU A 232 -7.17 -0.76 -0.08
N ASN A 233 -6.27 -1.34 -0.85
CA ASN A 233 -6.59 -2.54 -1.61
C ASN A 233 -6.74 -3.75 -0.67
N LEU A 234 -7.62 -4.66 -1.05
CA LEU A 234 -7.82 -5.94 -0.37
C LEU A 234 -7.46 -7.07 -1.33
N TYR A 235 -6.78 -8.08 -0.81
CA TYR A 235 -6.27 -9.21 -1.57
C TYR A 235 -6.89 -10.49 -1.05
N MET A 236 -7.50 -11.27 -1.95
CA MET A 236 -8.12 -12.54 -1.59
C MET A 236 -7.95 -13.51 -2.75
N ALA A 237 -7.06 -14.50 -2.61
CA ALA A 237 -6.75 -15.44 -3.68
C ALA A 237 -8.01 -16.12 -4.22
N GLU A 238 -8.83 -16.65 -3.31
CA GLU A 238 -10.09 -17.34 -3.61
C GLU A 238 -11.27 -16.64 -2.91
N PRO A 239 -11.92 -15.68 -3.59
CA PRO A 239 -13.05 -14.98 -3.01
C PRO A 239 -14.31 -15.84 -2.99
N SER A 240 -15.07 -15.75 -1.90
CA SER A 240 -16.40 -16.33 -1.76
C SER A 240 -17.34 -15.34 -1.07
N GLY A 241 -18.65 -15.45 -1.32
CA GLY A 241 -19.66 -14.58 -0.71
C GLY A 241 -19.50 -14.44 0.81
N PRO A 242 -19.39 -15.56 1.57
CA PRO A 242 -19.18 -15.50 3.02
C PRO A 242 -17.86 -14.83 3.44
N ARG A 243 -16.75 -15.09 2.73
CA ARG A 243 -15.45 -14.47 3.05
C ARG A 243 -15.47 -12.97 2.80
N LEU A 244 -16.10 -12.54 1.71
CA LEU A 244 -16.25 -11.12 1.39
C LEU A 244 -17.17 -10.42 2.39
N ASP A 245 -18.31 -11.03 2.74
CA ASP A 245 -19.22 -10.47 3.75
C ASP A 245 -18.50 -10.29 5.10
N ALA A 246 -17.77 -11.30 5.57
CA ALA A 246 -16.97 -11.21 6.79
C ALA A 246 -15.92 -10.08 6.72
N LEU A 247 -15.13 -10.02 5.65
CA LEU A 247 -14.06 -9.04 5.50
C LEU A 247 -14.58 -7.60 5.40
N TYR A 248 -15.66 -7.36 4.64
CA TYR A 248 -16.22 -6.02 4.50
C TYR A 248 -17.01 -5.58 5.75
N ARG A 249 -17.65 -6.51 6.48
CA ARG A 249 -18.20 -6.21 7.80
C ARG A 249 -17.09 -5.82 8.77
N HIS A 250 -15.98 -6.57 8.78
CA HIS A 250 -14.80 -6.24 9.58
C HIS A 250 -14.25 -4.86 9.23
N ALA A 251 -14.09 -4.54 7.94
CA ALA A 251 -13.67 -3.21 7.50
C ALA A 251 -14.60 -2.09 8.00
N TRP A 252 -15.91 -2.33 7.97
CA TRP A 252 -16.89 -1.38 8.46
C TRP A 252 -16.84 -1.22 9.99
N THR A 253 -16.88 -2.31 10.75
CA THR A 253 -16.83 -2.26 12.23
C THR A 253 -15.50 -1.69 12.72
N ALA A 254 -14.40 -1.96 12.02
CA ALA A 254 -13.08 -1.40 12.30
C ALA A 254 -12.93 0.10 11.95
N GLY A 255 -14.01 0.79 11.56
CA GLY A 255 -14.01 2.24 11.40
C GLY A 255 -13.35 2.76 10.12
N LEU A 256 -13.08 1.89 9.14
CA LEU A 256 -12.55 2.35 7.84
C LEU A 256 -13.56 3.23 7.11
N LYS A 257 -13.05 4.30 6.50
CA LYS A 257 -13.86 5.20 5.65
C LYS A 257 -13.96 4.68 4.22
N THR A 258 -12.92 4.02 3.71
CA THR A 258 -12.88 3.48 2.34
C THR A 258 -12.13 2.17 2.26
N THR A 259 -12.63 1.26 1.42
CA THR A 259 -11.84 0.22 0.75
C THR A 259 -11.61 0.64 -0.70
N TYR A 260 -10.65 0.03 -1.38
CA TYR A 260 -10.33 0.35 -2.78
C TYR A 260 -10.58 -0.85 -3.70
N TYR A 261 -9.58 -1.38 -4.41
CA TYR A 261 -9.80 -2.58 -5.23
C TYR A 261 -9.81 -3.85 -4.38
N LEU A 262 -10.69 -4.78 -4.73
CA LEU A 262 -10.52 -6.19 -4.42
C LEU A 262 -9.70 -6.82 -5.54
N ARG A 263 -8.58 -7.45 -5.18
CA ARG A 263 -7.74 -8.23 -6.08
C ARG A 263 -7.91 -9.72 -5.76
N SER A 264 -8.23 -10.51 -6.77
CA SER A 264 -8.29 -11.97 -6.68
C SER A 264 -7.38 -12.61 -7.72
N ARG A 265 -6.95 -13.85 -7.48
CA ARG A 265 -6.29 -14.66 -8.51
C ARG A 265 -7.38 -15.44 -9.24
N GLY A 266 -7.41 -15.34 -10.56
CA GLY A 266 -8.29 -16.20 -11.37
C GLY A 266 -7.85 -17.65 -11.22
N ALA A 267 -8.81 -18.59 -11.18
CA ALA A 267 -8.52 -20.03 -11.10
C ALA A 267 -7.66 -20.54 -12.28
N THR A 268 -7.61 -19.79 -13.38
CA THR A 268 -6.79 -20.03 -14.57
C THR A 268 -5.53 -19.15 -14.56
N ALA A 269 -4.62 -19.39 -13.63
CA ALA A 269 -3.22 -18.95 -13.74
C ALA A 269 -2.31 -20.15 -14.07
N VAL A 270 -2.84 -21.11 -14.82
CA VAL A 270 -2.10 -22.24 -15.39
C VAL A 270 -1.94 -22.00 -16.89
N GLU A 271 -1.25 -20.92 -17.25
CA GLU A 271 -0.48 -20.90 -18.49
C GLU A 271 0.98 -20.67 -18.09
N SER A 272 1.60 -21.80 -17.79
CA SER A 272 3.03 -21.99 -17.60
C SER A 272 3.84 -21.13 -18.59
N THR A 273 4.72 -20.28 -18.07
CA THR A 273 5.82 -19.66 -18.83
C THR A 273 6.93 -20.64 -19.18
N ALA A 274 6.78 -21.93 -18.90
CA ALA A 274 7.59 -22.95 -19.56
C ALA A 274 7.00 -23.23 -20.95
N ALA A 275 7.51 -22.51 -21.95
CA ALA A 275 7.44 -23.00 -23.32
C ALA A 275 8.13 -24.39 -23.34
N PRO A 276 7.44 -25.47 -23.78
CA PRO A 276 8.11 -26.73 -23.99
C PRO A 276 9.08 -26.56 -25.17
N VAL A 277 10.34 -26.88 -24.93
CA VAL A 277 11.30 -27.12 -26.02
C VAL A 277 10.86 -28.41 -26.71
N SER A 278 9.99 -28.30 -27.73
CA SER A 278 9.67 -29.41 -28.62
C SER A 278 10.42 -29.22 -29.93
N ALA A 279 11.47 -30.02 -30.11
CA ALA A 279 12.02 -30.34 -31.40
C ALA A 279 11.07 -31.29 -32.14
N ALA A 280 10.41 -30.83 -33.20
CA ALA A 280 9.93 -31.63 -34.33
C ALA A 280 9.42 -30.65 -35.40
N GLY A 281 9.95 -30.75 -36.62
CA GLY A 281 9.58 -29.90 -37.74
C GLY A 281 8.22 -30.23 -38.33
N GLU A 282 7.65 -29.25 -39.04
CA GLU A 282 6.79 -29.42 -40.21
C GLU A 282 6.77 -28.10 -41.00
N GLU A 283 6.63 -28.25 -42.31
CA GLU A 283 6.92 -27.32 -43.38
C GLU A 283 5.90 -26.18 -43.53
N GLY A 284 6.37 -25.04 -44.07
CA GLY A 284 5.55 -24.19 -44.94
C GLY A 284 5.07 -22.85 -44.38
N ALA A 285 5.96 -21.86 -44.32
CA ALA A 285 5.62 -20.46 -44.58
C ALA A 285 6.85 -19.79 -45.19
N ASP A 286 6.75 -19.35 -46.45
CA ASP A 286 7.81 -18.63 -47.17
C ASP A 286 8.16 -17.35 -46.40
N VAL A 287 9.31 -17.36 -45.74
CA VAL A 287 9.93 -16.18 -45.14
C VAL A 287 11.12 -15.82 -46.02
N CYS A 288 11.02 -14.69 -46.71
CA CYS A 288 12.07 -14.15 -47.57
C CYS A 288 13.39 -14.03 -46.79
N ALA A 289 14.45 -14.67 -47.30
CA ALA A 289 15.78 -14.66 -46.71
C ALA A 289 16.56 -13.40 -47.12
N ILE A 290 17.37 -12.86 -46.19
CA ILE A 290 18.11 -11.59 -46.35
C ILE A 290 19.13 -11.60 -47.51
N ASP A 291 19.46 -12.79 -48.02
CA ASP A 291 20.43 -13.03 -49.08
C ASP A 291 19.81 -13.30 -50.45
N ASP A 292 18.48 -13.19 -50.59
CA ASP A 292 17.79 -13.29 -51.88
C ASP A 292 17.76 -11.92 -52.61
N PRO A 293 18.50 -11.77 -53.73
CA PRO A 293 18.59 -10.50 -54.45
C PRO A 293 17.33 -10.16 -55.29
N GLU A 294 16.32 -11.03 -55.38
CA GLU A 294 15.10 -10.78 -56.18
C GLU A 294 13.82 -10.54 -55.34
N CYS A 295 13.92 -10.41 -54.02
CA CYS A 295 12.76 -10.17 -53.15
C CYS A 295 12.29 -8.69 -53.22
N GLU A 296 11.17 -8.44 -53.92
CA GLU A 296 10.55 -7.11 -54.12
C GLU A 296 9.96 -6.45 -52.84
N ALA A 297 10.04 -7.10 -51.67
CA ALA A 297 9.43 -6.61 -50.43
C ALA A 297 10.26 -5.55 -49.67
N CYS A 298 11.43 -5.15 -50.18
CA CYS A 298 12.30 -4.14 -49.55
C CYS A 298 12.68 -2.95 -50.45
N GLN A 299 11.87 -2.63 -51.47
CA GLN A 299 11.95 -1.34 -52.18
C GLN A 299 11.00 -0.30 -51.58
#